data_AF-A0A949EBN1-F1
#
_entry.id   AF-A0A949EBN1-F1
#
_cell.length_a   1.000
_cell.length_b   1.000
_cell.length_c   1.000
_cell.angle_alpha   90.00
_cell.angle_beta   90.00
_cell.angle_gamma   90.00
#
_symmetry.space_group_name_H-M   'P 1'
#
loop_
_entity.id
_entity.type
_entity.pdbx_description
1 polymer ?
#
loop_
_entity_poly.entity_id
_entity_poly.type
_entity_poly.pdbx_seq_one_letter_code
_entity_poly.pdbx_strand_id
1 'polypeptide(L)'
;MLRYKFSELVDIPKLQESMEYFHQATGLVNAVLDPDGNILVAAGWTDICTKFHRCNPLTLARCKESDAYIKSHLFEGEYAEYHCKNGLRDVAFPIIIEGEHSATFFFGQYFYEHEPLDIAYFRRQAREAGFAEEEHGRLG
;
A
#
# COMPACT_ATOMS: atom_id res chain seq x y z
N MET A 1 -13.73 0.33 22.61
CA MET A 1 -12.67 1.36 22.55
C MET A 1 -11.39 0.58 22.73
N LEU A 2 -10.45 0.67 21.78
CA LEU A 2 -9.20 -0.11 21.85
C LEU A 2 -8.54 0.09 23.20
N ARG A 3 -8.20 -1.01 23.86
CA ARG A 3 -7.63 -0.96 25.21
C ARG A 3 -6.25 -0.27 25.23
N TYR A 4 -5.50 -0.42 24.14
CA TYR A 4 -4.18 0.16 23.92
C TYR A 4 -4.03 0.56 22.45
N LYS A 5 -3.27 1.62 22.18
CA LYS A 5 -2.81 1.92 20.82
C LYS A 5 -1.63 1.02 20.48
N PHE A 6 -1.52 0.58 19.24
CA PHE A 6 -0.37 -0.23 18.80
C PHE A 6 0.98 0.44 19.10
N SER A 7 1.07 1.76 18.94
CA SER A 7 2.25 2.56 19.26
C SER A 7 2.64 2.61 20.74
N GLU A 8 1.74 2.20 21.65
CA GLU A 8 2.03 2.09 23.09
C GLU A 8 2.60 0.71 23.44
N LEU A 9 2.46 -0.27 22.53
CA LEU A 9 2.87 -1.66 22.73
C LEU A 9 4.20 -1.98 22.00
N VAL A 10 4.54 -1.19 20.99
CA VAL A 10 5.70 -1.41 20.13
C VAL A 10 6.58 -0.17 20.06
N ASP A 11 7.90 -0.39 20.09
CA ASP A 11 8.92 0.64 19.84
C ASP A 11 8.90 1.05 18.36
N ILE A 12 8.19 2.16 18.07
CA ILE A 12 7.99 2.65 16.69
C ILE A 12 9.31 2.89 15.95
N PRO A 13 10.34 3.55 16.54
CA PRO A 13 11.66 3.67 15.90
C PRO A 13 12.28 2.32 15.48
N LYS A 14 12.25 1.30 16.35
CA LYS A 14 12.81 -0.03 16.00
C LYS A 14 11.96 -0.76 14.96
N LEU A 15 10.64 -0.57 15.01
CA LEU A 15 9.75 -1.13 14.00
C LEU A 15 10.06 -0.50 12.63
N GLN A 16 10.27 0.82 12.56
CA GLN A 16 10.67 1.50 11.32
C GLN A 16 11.98 0.92 10.77
N GLU A 17 13.00 0.73 11.61
CA GLU A 17 14.27 0.10 11.19
C GLU A 17 14.04 -1.32 10.64
N SER A 18 13.16 -2.10 11.29
CA SER A 18 12.80 -3.45 10.84
C SER A 18 12.11 -3.44 9.46
N MET A 19 11.23 -2.46 9.23
CA MET A 19 10.54 -2.27 7.95
C MET A 19 11.51 -1.87 6.82
N GLU A 20 12.54 -1.09 7.14
CA GLU A 20 13.62 -0.78 6.19
C GLU A 20 14.45 -2.02 5.85
N TYR A 21 14.80 -2.87 6.83
CA TYR A 21 15.49 -4.13 6.54
C TYR A 21 14.63 -5.08 5.72
N PHE A 22 13.33 -5.15 5.99
CA PHE A 22 12.39 -5.93 5.16
C PHE A 22 12.38 -5.43 3.71
N HIS A 23 12.32 -4.11 3.51
CA HIS A 23 12.39 -3.52 2.17
C HIS A 23 13.72 -3.85 1.48
N GLN A 24 14.85 -3.67 2.17
CA GLN A 24 16.17 -3.98 1.61
C GLN A 24 16.33 -5.45 1.22
N ALA A 25 15.73 -6.37 1.99
CA ALA A 25 15.83 -7.80 1.73
C ALA A 25 14.90 -8.27 0.61
N THR A 26 13.72 -7.65 0.45
CA THR A 26 12.66 -8.14 -0.46
C THR A 26 12.43 -7.26 -1.69
N GLY A 27 12.84 -5.99 -1.64
CA GLY A 27 12.50 -4.95 -2.60
C GLY A 27 11.05 -4.44 -2.48
N LEU A 28 10.23 -4.99 -1.58
CA LEU A 28 8.81 -4.66 -1.49
C LEU A 28 8.57 -3.42 -0.64
N VAL A 29 7.63 -2.58 -1.10
CA VAL A 29 7.09 -1.48 -0.30
C VAL A 29 6.34 -2.08 0.87
N ASN A 30 6.46 -1.49 2.05
CA ASN A 30 5.72 -1.95 3.22
C ASN A 30 5.39 -0.81 4.19
N ALA A 31 4.36 -1.01 5.00
CA ALA A 31 3.90 -0.05 5.99
C ALA A 31 3.10 -0.72 7.10
N VAL A 32 3.08 -0.11 8.30
CA VAL A 32 2.10 -0.45 9.34
C VAL A 32 1.24 0.77 9.61
N LEU A 33 -0.07 0.57 9.55
CA LEU A 33 -1.06 1.61 9.80
C LEU A 33 -1.85 1.29 11.07
N ASP A 34 -2.29 2.31 11.78
CA ASP A 34 -3.29 2.13 12.83
C ASP A 34 -4.70 1.84 12.24
N PRO A 35 -5.71 1.49 13.05
CA PRO A 35 -7.04 1.14 12.57
C PRO A 35 -7.78 2.30 11.87
N ASP A 36 -7.41 3.54 12.17
CA ASP A 36 -7.95 4.72 11.49
C ASP A 36 -7.30 4.92 10.10
N GLY A 37 -6.17 4.27 9.86
CA GLY A 37 -5.40 4.32 8.62
C GLY A 37 -4.26 5.33 8.66
N ASN A 38 -3.87 5.81 9.83
CA ASN A 38 -2.68 6.66 9.97
C ASN A 38 -1.43 5.78 9.84
N ILE A 39 -0.47 6.24 9.06
CA ILE A 39 0.82 5.54 8.88
C ILE A 39 1.63 5.68 10.16
N LEU A 40 1.96 4.55 10.78
CA LEU A 40 2.86 4.49 11.94
C LEU A 40 4.31 4.36 11.48
N VAL A 41 4.56 3.49 10.50
CA VAL A 41 5.86 3.26 9.85
C VAL A 41 5.67 2.94 8.37
N ALA A 42 6.67 3.21 7.56
CA ALA A 42 6.64 2.94 6.13
C ALA A 42 8.06 2.85 5.56
N ALA A 43 8.31 1.92 4.64
CA ALA A 43 9.58 1.75 3.96
C ALA A 43 9.39 1.46 2.47
N GLY A 44 10.33 1.93 1.64
CA GLY A 44 10.38 1.60 0.22
C GLY A 44 9.35 2.29 -0.68
N TRP A 45 8.77 3.41 -0.28
CA TRP A 45 7.75 4.10 -1.10
C TRP A 45 8.27 4.44 -2.50
N THR A 46 7.49 4.07 -3.52
CA THR A 46 7.88 4.20 -4.93
C THR A 46 7.33 5.47 -5.57
N ASP A 47 8.00 5.91 -6.63
CA ASP A 47 7.59 7.09 -7.39
C ASP A 47 6.20 6.94 -8.02
N ILE A 48 5.84 5.74 -8.52
CA ILE A 48 4.53 5.51 -9.15
C ILE A 48 3.38 5.89 -8.21
N CYS A 49 3.45 5.53 -6.94
CA CYS A 49 2.38 5.86 -6.00
C CYS A 49 2.52 7.26 -5.40
N THR A 50 3.74 7.72 -5.14
CA THR A 50 3.98 9.00 -4.45
C THR A 50 3.96 10.22 -5.33
N LYS A 51 4.46 10.10 -6.56
CA LYS A 51 4.58 11.21 -7.52
C LYS A 51 3.49 11.20 -8.57
N PHE A 52 2.88 10.04 -8.85
CA PHE A 52 1.80 9.92 -9.83
C PHE A 52 0.45 9.66 -9.16
N HIS A 53 0.23 8.46 -8.60
CA HIS A 53 -1.12 8.07 -8.18
C HIS A 53 -1.72 8.95 -7.08
N ARG A 54 -0.98 9.24 -6.00
CA ARG A 54 -1.52 10.02 -4.88
C ARG A 54 -1.47 11.54 -5.09
N CYS A 55 -0.73 12.04 -6.09
CA CYS A 55 -0.60 13.47 -6.39
C CYS A 55 -1.62 13.99 -7.41
N ASN A 56 -2.23 13.13 -8.22
CA ASN A 56 -3.25 13.54 -9.18
C ASN A 56 -4.66 13.25 -8.66
N PRO A 57 -5.63 14.20 -8.77
CA PRO A 57 -6.98 14.02 -8.22
C PRO A 57 -7.72 12.77 -8.71
N LEU A 58 -7.57 12.40 -9.98
CA LEU A 58 -8.26 11.26 -10.58
C LEU A 58 -7.72 9.94 -10.00
N THR A 59 -6.40 9.77 -10.01
CA THR A 59 -5.75 8.56 -9.48
C THR A 59 -5.80 8.51 -7.96
N LEU A 60 -5.86 9.66 -7.28
CA LEU A 60 -6.05 9.73 -5.83
C LEU A 60 -7.45 9.25 -5.42
N ALA A 61 -8.48 9.55 -6.20
CA ALA A 61 -9.82 9.00 -5.98
C ALA A 61 -9.78 7.46 -6.03
N ARG A 62 -9.08 6.90 -7.03
CA ARG A 62 -8.84 5.45 -7.14
C ARG A 62 -8.06 4.88 -5.95
N CYS A 63 -7.04 5.59 -5.44
CA CYS A 63 -6.36 5.20 -4.21
C CYS A 63 -7.33 5.14 -3.03
N LYS A 64 -8.17 6.16 -2.83
CA LYS A 64 -9.15 6.20 -1.74
C LYS A 64 -10.19 5.08 -1.84
N GLU A 65 -10.64 4.75 -3.05
CA GLU A 65 -11.53 3.59 -3.27
C GLU A 65 -10.83 2.28 -2.89
N SER A 66 -9.54 2.14 -3.22
CA SER A 66 -8.74 0.97 -2.87
C SER A 66 -8.51 0.87 -1.36
N ASP A 67 -8.19 2.00 -0.71
CA ASP A 67 -8.04 2.13 0.74
C ASP A 67 -9.37 1.78 1.46
N ALA A 68 -10.52 2.16 0.89
CA ALA A 68 -11.84 1.80 1.44
C ALA A 68 -12.18 0.32 1.22
N TYR A 69 -11.87 -0.23 0.05
CA TYR A 69 -12.05 -1.63 -0.27
C TYR A 69 -11.29 -2.52 0.72
N ILE A 70 -10.00 -2.24 0.95
CA ILE A 70 -9.21 -3.07 1.84
C ILE A 70 -9.70 -2.99 3.29
N LYS A 71 -10.14 -1.81 3.75
CA LYS A 71 -10.75 -1.65 5.08
C LYS A 71 -11.99 -2.51 5.28
N SER A 72 -12.82 -2.71 4.24
CA SER A 72 -14.04 -3.51 4.37
C SER A 72 -13.82 -5.02 4.23
N HIS A 73 -12.73 -5.45 3.59
CA HIS A 73 -12.45 -6.87 3.31
C HIS A 73 -11.29 -7.45 4.16
N LEU A 74 -10.66 -6.63 5.02
CA LEU A 74 -9.48 -7.02 5.81
C LEU A 74 -9.66 -8.29 6.67
N PHE A 75 -10.90 -8.56 7.11
CA PHE A 75 -11.23 -9.66 8.01
C PHE A 75 -11.98 -10.83 7.33
N GLU A 76 -12.04 -10.85 6.00
CA GLU A 76 -12.67 -11.96 5.27
C GLU A 76 -11.80 -13.22 5.22
N GLY A 77 -10.50 -13.10 5.53
CA GLY A 77 -9.54 -14.19 5.59
C GLY A 77 -8.39 -13.89 6.54
N GLU A 78 -7.31 -14.67 6.46
CA GLU A 78 -6.08 -14.43 7.23
C GLU A 78 -5.35 -13.16 6.78
N TYR A 79 -5.47 -12.83 5.50
CA TYR A 79 -4.99 -11.62 4.86
C TYR A 79 -5.89 -11.26 3.69
N ALA A 80 -5.78 -10.03 3.23
CA ALA A 80 -6.47 -9.56 2.04
C ALA A 80 -5.43 -9.13 0.99
N GLU A 81 -5.39 -9.85 -0.12
CA GLU A 81 -4.63 -9.51 -1.32
C GLU A 81 -5.57 -8.94 -2.37
N TYR A 82 -5.19 -7.83 -3.00
CA TYR A 82 -6.05 -7.15 -3.97
C TYR A 82 -5.26 -6.37 -5.01
N HIS A 83 -5.91 -6.14 -6.16
CA HIS A 83 -5.47 -5.15 -7.12
C HIS A 83 -6.07 -3.80 -6.75
N CYS A 84 -5.20 -2.81 -6.50
CA CYS A 84 -5.65 -1.45 -6.35
C CYS A 84 -6.22 -0.92 -7.68
N LYS A 85 -7.08 0.08 -7.58
CA LYS A 85 -7.74 0.71 -8.74
C LYS A 85 -6.78 1.44 -9.68
N ASN A 86 -5.50 1.55 -9.30
CA ASN A 86 -4.44 2.05 -10.17
C ASN A 86 -3.54 0.95 -10.77
N GLY A 87 -3.91 -0.32 -10.62
CA GLY A 87 -3.31 -1.45 -11.35
C GLY A 87 -2.16 -2.15 -10.65
N LEU A 88 -1.79 -1.75 -9.44
CA LEU A 88 -0.77 -2.41 -8.62
C LEU A 88 -1.42 -3.41 -7.67
N ARG A 89 -0.64 -4.37 -7.18
CA ARG A 89 -1.09 -5.34 -6.18
C ARG A 89 -0.56 -5.01 -4.80
N ASP A 90 -1.41 -5.17 -3.80
CA ASP A 90 -1.09 -4.96 -2.40
C ASP A 90 -1.66 -6.11 -1.55
N VAL A 91 -1.01 -6.37 -0.41
CA VAL A 91 -1.46 -7.35 0.58
C VAL A 91 -1.56 -6.65 1.93
N ALA A 92 -2.62 -6.94 2.68
CA ALA A 92 -2.85 -6.42 4.02
C ALA A 92 -3.12 -7.55 5.02
N PHE A 93 -2.42 -7.49 6.15
CA PHE A 93 -2.55 -8.42 7.28
C PHE A 93 -3.06 -7.66 8.50
N PRO A 94 -4.22 -8.05 9.08
CA PRO A 94 -4.66 -7.46 10.34
C PRO A 94 -3.75 -7.91 11.49
N ILE A 95 -3.28 -6.95 12.29
CA ILE A 95 -2.58 -7.21 13.56
C ILE A 95 -3.63 -7.17 14.67
N ILE A 96 -3.94 -8.32 15.23
CA ILE A 96 -4.94 -8.51 16.29
C ILE A 96 -4.25 -8.70 17.65
N ILE A 97 -4.64 -7.93 18.65
CA ILE A 97 -4.15 -8.03 20.04
C ILE A 97 -5.35 -8.16 20.95
N GLU A 98 -5.39 -9.21 21.79
CA GLU A 98 -6.53 -9.52 22.67
C GLU A 98 -7.89 -9.57 21.94
N GLY A 99 -7.89 -9.95 20.65
CA GLY A 99 -9.11 -10.01 19.83
C GLY A 99 -9.54 -8.67 19.21
N GLU A 100 -8.80 -7.59 19.44
CA GLU A 100 -9.06 -6.28 18.84
C GLU A 100 -8.07 -5.96 17.70
N HIS A 101 -8.56 -5.35 16.62
CA HIS A 101 -7.71 -4.86 15.52
C HIS A 101 -6.87 -3.68 15.99
N SER A 102 -5.57 -3.91 16.19
CA SER A 102 -4.65 -2.93 16.75
C SER A 102 -3.89 -2.16 15.67
N ALA A 103 -3.58 -2.80 14.55
CA ALA A 103 -2.90 -2.21 13.40
C ALA A 103 -3.08 -3.08 12.15
N THR A 104 -2.64 -2.60 10.99
CA THR A 104 -2.60 -3.37 9.75
C THR A 104 -1.20 -3.29 9.16
N PHE A 105 -0.60 -4.45 8.88
CA PHE A 105 0.63 -4.52 8.10
C PHE A 105 0.30 -4.63 6.62
N PHE A 106 0.87 -3.74 5.82
CA PHE A 106 0.77 -3.73 4.37
C PHE A 106 2.12 -4.04 3.77
N PHE A 107 2.13 -4.84 2.71
CA PHE A 107 3.24 -4.85 1.77
C PHE A 107 2.70 -4.97 0.35
N GLY A 108 3.47 -4.47 -0.60
CA GLY A 108 2.96 -4.45 -1.96
C GLY A 108 3.75 -3.64 -2.95
N GLN A 109 2.95 -3.22 -3.94
CA GLN A 109 3.26 -2.74 -5.26
C GLN A 109 4.19 -3.68 -6.03
N TYR A 110 3.67 -4.87 -6.32
CA TYR A 110 4.34 -5.85 -7.16
C TYR A 110 3.43 -6.40 -8.25
N PHE A 111 4.05 -7.12 -9.17
CA PHE A 111 3.41 -8.00 -10.15
C PHE A 111 4.02 -9.37 -9.99
N TYR A 112 3.25 -10.43 -10.26
CA TYR A 112 3.83 -11.76 -10.37
C TYR A 112 4.57 -11.89 -11.69
N GLU A 113 5.68 -12.64 -11.71
CA GLU A 113 6.50 -12.84 -12.92
C GLU A 113 5.71 -13.43 -14.10
N HIS A 114 4.69 -14.22 -13.82
CA HIS A 114 3.84 -14.87 -14.83
C HIS A 114 2.67 -13.98 -15.30
N GLU A 115 2.48 -12.80 -14.70
CA GLU A 115 1.44 -11.86 -15.08
C GLU A 115 2.03 -10.76 -15.97
N PRO A 116 1.62 -10.65 -17.24
CA PRO A 116 2.12 -9.60 -18.11
C PRO A 116 1.64 -8.23 -17.64
N LEU A 117 2.56 -7.27 -17.53
CA LEU A 117 2.23 -5.89 -17.21
C LEU A 117 1.31 -5.29 -18.28
N ASP A 118 0.14 -4.77 -17.89
CA ASP A 118 -0.78 -4.11 -18.82
C ASP A 118 -0.31 -2.67 -19.11
N ILE A 119 0.72 -2.57 -19.95
CA ILE A 119 1.27 -1.29 -20.42
C ILE A 119 0.19 -0.41 -21.07
N ALA A 120 -0.81 -1.01 -21.73
CA ALA A 120 -1.88 -0.25 -22.36
C ALA A 120 -2.79 0.41 -21.31
N TYR A 121 -3.06 -0.27 -20.20
CA TYR A 121 -3.76 0.30 -19.04
C TYR A 121 -3.00 1.48 -18.44
N PHE A 122 -1.70 1.33 -18.13
CA PHE A 122 -0.91 2.44 -17.55
C PHE A 122 -0.80 3.63 -18.50
N ARG A 123 -0.66 3.40 -19.81
CA ARG A 123 -0.68 4.47 -20.81
C ARG A 123 -2.02 5.19 -20.89
N ARG A 124 -3.15 4.46 -20.81
CA ARG A 124 -4.48 5.09 -20.76
C ARG A 124 -4.65 5.91 -19.49
N GLN A 125 -4.28 5.34 -18.34
CA GLN A 125 -4.31 6.03 -17.05
C GLN A 125 -3.48 7.32 -17.08
N ALA A 126 -2.28 7.29 -17.64
CA ALA A 126 -1.42 8.47 -17.77
C ALA A 126 -2.09 9.58 -18.59
N ARG A 127 -2.67 9.23 -19.75
CA ARG A 127 -3.41 10.19 -20.59
C ARG A 127 -4.66 10.73 -19.90
N GLU A 128 -5.43 9.89 -19.22
CA GLU A 128 -6.61 10.29 -18.45
C GLU A 128 -6.25 11.26 -17.31
N ALA A 129 -5.12 11.03 -16.65
CA ALA A 129 -4.61 11.87 -15.58
C ALA A 129 -3.85 13.11 -16.08
N GLY A 130 -3.59 13.23 -17.38
CA GLY A 130 -2.87 14.36 -17.98
C GLY A 130 -1.36 14.35 -17.74
N PHE A 131 -0.75 13.19 -17.46
CA PHE A 131 0.70 13.04 -17.36
C PHE A 131 1.34 13.00 -18.74
N ALA A 132 2.54 13.58 -18.88
CA ALA A 132 3.32 13.49 -20.12
C ALA A 132 3.82 12.05 -20.34
N GLU A 133 3.73 11.54 -21.57
CA GLU A 133 4.09 10.14 -21.88
C GLU A 133 5.57 9.80 -21.57
N GLU A 134 6.47 10.80 -21.58
CA GLU A 134 7.90 10.63 -21.29
C GLU A 134 8.22 10.43 -19.79
N GLU A 135 7.32 10.85 -18.89
CA GLU A 135 7.52 10.77 -17.44
C GLU A 135 7.11 9.40 -16.87
N HIS A 136 6.22 8.69 -17.56
CA HIS A 136 5.63 7.43 -17.08
C HIS A 136 6.38 6.17 -17.58
N GLY A 137 7.19 6.29 -18.63
CA GLY A 137 7.93 5.19 -19.24
C GLY A 137 9.12 4.64 -18.44
N ARG A 138 9.41 5.20 -17.25
CA ARG A 138 10.50 4.77 -16.36
C ARG A 138 10.03 4.01 -15.12
N LEU A 139 8.77 3.61 -15.05
CA LEU A 139 8.15 2.98 -13.88
C LEU A 139 8.23 1.44 -13.89
N GLY A 140 9.28 0.90 -14.52
CA GLY A 140 9.64 -0.52 -14.47
C GLY A 140 10.72 -0.76 -13.42
#